data_AF-A0A228JAH6-F1
#
_entry.id   AF-A0A228JAH6-F1
#
_cell.length_a   1.000
_cell.length_b   1.000
_cell.length_c   1.000
_cell.angle_alpha   90.00
_cell.angle_beta   90.00
_cell.angle_gamma   90.00
#
_symmetry.space_group_name_H-M   'P 1'
#
loop_
_entity.id
_entity.type
_entity.pdbx_description
1 polymer ?
#
loop_
_entity_poly.entity_id
_entity_poly.type
_entity_poly.pdbx_seq_one_letter_code
_entity_poly.pdbx_strand_id
1 'polypeptide(L)'
;MTVPVQNPIVAYVGNGITTVFAFPFRLLTEDDLTVTINGSPSPIAYTISGIGEDQGSVVFASAPTAGTRILLYRNVALMRSEDYQDNGDLLADTVNADFDRIWMALQGQGYLVGSGDPSLSRVLMLGRDDTNGSGAYRANSNRISNLADPIDNKDAVNVDAARAIAESFVPPGNGGGAAMTSGFVRPIVPFVNQLFLDRNLGPFGMPIYCYQVFPEIIWCSFAGVPV
;
A
#
# COMPACT_ATOMS: atom_id res chain seq x y z
N MET A 1 9.29 21.81 -34.46
CA MET A 1 7.84 21.67 -34.17
C MET A 1 7.66 21.63 -32.66
N THR A 2 6.49 21.99 -32.14
CA THR A 2 6.22 22.01 -30.69
C THR A 2 5.51 20.73 -30.26
N VAL A 3 5.88 20.16 -29.12
CA VAL A 3 5.14 19.02 -28.53
C VAL A 3 3.68 19.39 -28.23
N PRO A 4 2.68 18.67 -28.79
CA PRO A 4 1.28 18.89 -28.49
C PRO A 4 0.93 18.46 -27.05
N VAL A 5 -0.23 18.91 -26.56
CA VAL A 5 -0.76 18.41 -25.28
C VAL A 5 -1.21 16.96 -25.47
N GLN A 6 -0.52 16.05 -24.81
CA GLN A 6 -0.78 14.61 -24.85
C GLN A 6 -1.01 14.08 -23.43
N ASN A 7 -1.70 12.94 -23.32
CA ASN A 7 -1.82 12.19 -22.07
C ASN A 7 -0.80 11.03 -22.10
N PRO A 8 0.37 11.16 -21.46
CA PRO A 8 1.49 10.24 -21.61
C PRO A 8 1.37 8.98 -20.75
N ILE A 9 0.13 8.57 -20.45
CA ILE A 9 -0.19 7.42 -19.61
C ILE A 9 -1.44 6.72 -20.16
N VAL A 10 -1.37 5.39 -20.26
CA VAL A 10 -2.49 4.56 -20.68
C VAL A 10 -2.47 3.22 -19.95
N ALA A 11 -3.64 2.75 -19.55
CA ALA A 11 -3.82 1.50 -18.82
C ALA A 11 -4.69 0.52 -19.63
N TYR A 12 -4.31 -0.75 -19.61
CA TYR A 12 -5.01 -1.85 -20.24
C TYR A 12 -5.20 -3.01 -19.26
N VAL A 13 -6.11 -3.92 -19.60
CA VAL A 13 -6.29 -5.21 -18.92
C VAL A 13 -5.99 -6.31 -19.92
N GLY A 14 -5.03 -7.18 -19.59
CA GLY A 14 -4.67 -8.32 -20.42
C GLY A 14 -5.82 -9.32 -20.52
N ASN A 15 -5.97 -9.93 -21.69
CA ASN A 15 -6.95 -10.98 -21.98
C ASN A 15 -6.31 -12.36 -22.20
N GLY A 16 -4.98 -12.48 -22.10
CA GLY A 16 -4.25 -13.73 -22.35
C GLY A 16 -4.02 -14.05 -23.83
N ILE A 17 -4.42 -13.18 -24.77
CA ILE A 17 -4.37 -13.44 -26.22
C ILE A 17 -3.68 -12.28 -26.96
N THR A 18 -4.04 -11.04 -26.65
CA THR A 18 -3.53 -9.85 -27.33
C THR A 18 -2.09 -9.57 -26.92
N THR A 19 -1.21 -9.39 -27.90
CA THR A 19 0.21 -9.06 -27.71
C THR A 19 0.54 -7.61 -28.04
N VAL A 20 -0.33 -6.92 -28.79
CA VAL A 20 -0.12 -5.55 -29.28
C VAL A 20 -0.97 -4.58 -28.48
N PHE A 21 -0.34 -3.59 -27.86
CA PHE A 21 -0.98 -2.54 -27.09
C PHE A 21 -0.52 -1.17 -27.61
N ALA A 22 -1.46 -0.39 -28.14
CA ALA A 22 -1.17 0.94 -28.67
C ALA A 22 -0.96 1.96 -27.54
N PHE A 23 -0.31 3.09 -27.83
CA PHE A 23 -0.26 4.26 -26.96
C PHE A 23 -0.41 5.56 -27.78
N PRO A 24 -1.15 6.57 -27.28
CA PRO A 24 -1.48 7.78 -28.04
C PRO A 24 -0.56 8.98 -27.69
N PHE A 25 0.74 8.75 -27.50
CA PHE A 25 1.68 9.80 -27.13
C PHE A 25 3.06 9.60 -27.75
N ARG A 26 3.81 10.71 -27.91
CA ARG A 26 5.13 10.71 -28.54
C ARG A 26 6.23 10.24 -27.59
N LEU A 27 7.14 9.44 -28.14
CA LEU A 27 8.39 8.98 -27.52
C LEU A 27 9.59 9.44 -28.36
N LEU A 28 10.64 9.97 -27.71
CA LEU A 28 11.89 10.34 -28.38
C LEU A 28 12.81 9.14 -28.56
N THR A 29 12.91 8.31 -27.53
CA THR A 29 13.70 7.08 -27.51
C THR A 29 12.87 5.95 -26.90
N GLU A 30 13.31 4.71 -27.11
CA GLU A 30 12.68 3.52 -26.50
C GLU A 30 12.80 3.54 -24.97
N ASP A 31 13.90 4.08 -24.44
CA ASP A 31 14.18 4.18 -23.01
C ASP A 31 13.23 5.13 -22.26
N ASP A 32 12.63 6.09 -22.97
CA ASP A 32 11.70 7.04 -22.39
C ASP A 32 10.30 6.42 -22.13
N LEU A 33 10.08 5.13 -22.44
CA LEU A 33 8.86 4.39 -22.12
C LEU A 33 9.07 3.41 -20.96
N THR A 34 8.19 3.45 -19.97
CA THR A 34 8.13 2.42 -18.94
C THR A 34 6.86 1.58 -19.08
N VAL A 35 7.05 0.26 -19.15
CA VAL A 35 5.97 -0.74 -19.20
C VAL A 35 5.93 -1.51 -17.89
N THR A 36 4.79 -1.51 -17.23
CA THR A 36 4.57 -2.25 -15.98
C THR A 36 3.39 -3.20 -16.09
N ILE A 37 3.53 -4.37 -15.46
CA ILE A 37 2.48 -5.37 -15.32
C ILE A 37 2.21 -5.55 -13.82
N ASN A 38 0.98 -5.33 -13.39
CA ASN A 38 0.56 -5.36 -11.99
C ASN A 38 1.40 -4.48 -11.05
N GLY A 39 1.92 -3.36 -11.57
CA GLY A 39 2.71 -2.39 -10.80
C GLY A 39 4.21 -2.72 -10.67
N SER A 40 4.68 -3.81 -11.26
CA SER A 40 6.11 -4.13 -11.37
C SER A 40 6.60 -4.00 -12.81
N PRO A 41 7.92 -3.79 -13.06
CA PRO A 41 8.47 -3.83 -14.41
C PRO A 41 8.03 -5.08 -15.17
N SER A 42 7.69 -4.93 -16.46
CA SER A 42 7.24 -6.06 -17.26
C SER A 42 8.27 -7.21 -17.23
N PRO A 43 7.89 -8.43 -16.77
CA PRO A 43 8.76 -9.60 -16.89
C PRO A 43 8.77 -10.17 -18.32
N ILE A 44 7.86 -9.71 -19.18
CA ILE A 44 7.74 -10.14 -20.57
C ILE A 44 8.57 -9.20 -21.44
N ALA A 45 9.43 -9.76 -22.28
CA ALA A 45 10.16 -8.99 -23.29
C ALA A 45 9.19 -8.34 -24.28
N TYR A 46 9.48 -7.10 -24.68
CA TYR A 46 8.65 -6.36 -25.61
C TYR A 46 9.50 -5.52 -26.57
N THR A 47 8.91 -5.16 -27.70
CA THR A 47 9.48 -4.18 -28.63
C THR A 47 8.54 -2.99 -28.76
N ILE A 48 9.10 -1.84 -29.11
CA ILE A 48 8.36 -0.59 -29.29
C ILE A 48 8.36 -0.23 -30.77
N SER A 49 7.24 0.29 -31.24
CA SER A 49 7.07 0.85 -32.59
C SER A 49 6.49 2.26 -32.51
N GLY A 50 6.74 3.08 -33.52
CA GLY A 50 6.28 4.48 -33.55
C GLY A 50 7.16 5.44 -32.74
N ILE A 51 8.45 5.13 -32.57
CA ILE A 51 9.41 6.09 -32.00
C ILE A 51 9.51 7.32 -32.93
N GLY A 52 9.44 8.51 -32.35
CA GLY A 52 9.41 9.78 -33.06
C GLY A 52 8.03 10.24 -33.52
N GLU A 53 7.03 9.33 -33.56
CA GLU A 53 5.65 9.60 -33.97
C GLU A 53 4.77 9.98 -32.77
N ASP A 54 3.62 10.63 -33.02
CA ASP A 54 2.67 11.03 -31.96
C ASP A 54 1.85 9.86 -31.36
N GLN A 55 2.05 8.66 -31.90
CA GLN A 55 1.38 7.44 -31.49
C GLN A 55 2.19 6.22 -31.90
N GLY A 56 2.11 5.16 -31.11
CA GLY A 56 2.89 3.95 -31.32
C GLY A 56 2.27 2.72 -30.68
N SER A 57 3.02 1.63 -30.62
CA SER A 57 2.57 0.42 -29.94
C SER A 57 3.70 -0.38 -29.33
N VAL A 58 3.38 -1.06 -28.22
CA VAL A 58 4.22 -2.07 -27.59
C VAL A 58 3.74 -3.44 -28.03
N VAL A 59 4.68 -4.26 -28.49
CA VAL A 59 4.44 -5.64 -28.90
C VAL A 59 5.14 -6.55 -27.90
N PHE A 60 4.37 -7.28 -27.09
CA PHE A 60 4.90 -8.27 -26.17
C PHE A 60 5.28 -9.56 -26.91
N ALA A 61 6.38 -10.18 -26.50
CA ALA A 61 6.83 -11.48 -27.02
C ALA A 61 5.84 -12.62 -26.67
N SER A 62 5.13 -12.50 -25.55
CA SER A 62 4.03 -13.38 -25.16
C SER A 62 2.85 -12.56 -24.63
N ALA A 63 1.63 -13.05 -24.84
CA ALA A 63 0.44 -12.33 -24.41
C ALA A 63 0.39 -12.23 -22.87
N PRO A 64 0.19 -11.03 -22.29
CA PRO A 64 0.02 -10.89 -20.85
C PRO A 64 -1.19 -11.67 -20.35
N THR A 65 -1.03 -12.38 -19.23
CA THR A 65 -2.07 -13.23 -18.63
C THR A 65 -3.39 -12.47 -18.44
N ALA A 66 -4.51 -13.17 -18.62
CA ALA A 66 -5.84 -12.61 -18.43
C ALA A 66 -6.01 -11.98 -17.03
N GLY A 67 -6.57 -10.77 -16.98
CA GLY A 67 -6.81 -10.02 -15.74
C GLY A 67 -5.61 -9.23 -15.21
N THR A 68 -4.45 -9.31 -15.86
CA THR A 68 -3.29 -8.49 -15.48
C THR A 68 -3.48 -7.04 -15.89
N ARG A 69 -3.12 -6.08 -15.01
CA ARG A 69 -3.16 -4.65 -15.33
C ARG A 69 -1.86 -4.24 -15.98
N ILE A 70 -1.94 -3.83 -17.24
CA ILE A 70 -0.80 -3.33 -18.01
C ILE A 70 -0.87 -1.82 -17.97
N LEU A 71 0.24 -1.16 -17.65
CA LEU A 71 0.33 0.27 -17.65
C LEU A 71 1.56 0.70 -18.45
N LEU A 72 1.31 1.58 -19.43
CA LEU A 72 2.33 2.19 -20.26
C LEU A 72 2.36 3.68 -19.95
N TYR A 73 3.52 4.21 -19.62
CA TYR A 73 3.67 5.64 -19.39
C TYR A 73 5.04 6.14 -19.82
N ARG A 74 5.09 7.39 -20.25
CA ARG A 74 6.33 8.07 -20.60
C ARG A 74 7.09 8.46 -19.34
N ASN A 75 8.35 8.06 -19.25
CA ASN A 75 9.28 8.41 -18.19
C ASN A 75 10.58 8.94 -18.80
N VAL A 76 10.59 10.23 -19.14
CA VAL A 76 11.78 10.88 -19.69
C VAL A 76 12.77 11.15 -18.55
N ALA A 77 14.03 10.76 -18.74
CA ALA A 77 15.09 11.08 -17.80
C ALA A 77 15.25 12.60 -17.63
N LEU A 78 15.27 13.07 -16.38
CA LEU A 78 15.46 14.48 -16.01
C LEU A 78 16.93 14.88 -16.10
N MET A 79 17.46 14.82 -17.32
CA MET A 79 18.82 15.21 -17.64
C MET A 79 18.85 15.93 -18.98
N ARG A 80 19.79 16.85 -19.11
CA ARG A 80 20.08 17.51 -20.38
C ARG A 80 21.20 16.76 -21.07
N SER A 81 20.95 16.29 -22.28
CA SER A 81 21.92 15.56 -23.11
C SER A 81 22.65 16.46 -24.10
N GLU A 82 22.10 17.65 -24.39
CA GLU A 82 22.60 18.53 -25.44
C GLU A 82 23.55 19.61 -24.89
N ASP A 83 24.74 19.69 -25.47
CA ASP A 83 25.75 20.70 -25.14
C ASP A 83 25.91 21.68 -26.31
N TYR A 84 25.38 22.89 -26.13
CA TYR A 84 25.45 23.92 -27.16
C TYR A 84 26.87 24.47 -27.24
N GLN A 85 27.42 24.49 -28.45
CA GLN A 85 28.76 25.00 -28.68
C GLN A 85 28.79 26.52 -28.63
N ASP A 86 29.76 27.08 -27.91
CA ASP A 86 30.02 28.51 -27.92
C ASP A 86 30.43 28.98 -29.31
N ASN A 87 29.74 30.00 -29.83
CA ASN A 87 29.92 30.52 -31.20
C ASN A 87 29.60 29.51 -32.33
N GLY A 88 28.88 28.43 -32.01
CA GLY A 88 28.29 27.53 -33.01
C GLY A 88 26.94 28.04 -33.51
N ASP A 89 26.47 27.45 -34.61
CA ASP A 89 25.12 27.72 -35.12
C ASP A 89 24.06 27.12 -34.18
N LEU A 90 23.03 27.90 -33.85
CA LEU A 90 21.86 27.41 -33.14
C LEU A 90 20.88 26.78 -34.12
N LEU A 91 21.09 25.50 -34.39
CA LEU A 91 20.19 24.72 -35.24
C LEU A 91 18.81 24.60 -34.56
N ALA A 92 17.77 25.02 -35.27
CA ALA A 92 16.40 24.98 -34.77
C ALA A 92 15.95 23.57 -34.36
N ASP A 93 16.40 22.54 -35.09
CA ASP A 93 16.07 21.15 -34.78
C ASP A 93 16.66 20.69 -33.44
N THR A 94 17.92 21.06 -33.17
CA THR A 94 18.60 20.76 -31.91
C THR A 94 17.90 21.46 -30.74
N VAL A 95 17.61 22.76 -30.89
CA VAL A 95 16.96 23.55 -29.83
C VAL A 95 15.54 23.05 -29.55
N ASN A 96 14.77 22.74 -30.61
CA ASN A 96 13.44 22.17 -30.45
C ASN A 96 13.48 20.81 -29.76
N ALA A 97 14.42 19.93 -30.11
CA ALA A 97 14.54 18.63 -29.48
C ALA A 97 14.81 18.73 -27.96
N ASP A 98 15.68 19.66 -27.54
CA ASP A 98 15.98 19.89 -26.12
C ASP A 98 14.76 20.44 -25.36
N PHE A 99 14.06 21.44 -25.92
CA PHE A 99 12.85 21.99 -25.32
C PHE A 99 11.69 20.99 -25.29
N ASP A 100 11.49 20.24 -26.36
CA ASP A 100 10.49 19.19 -26.44
C ASP A 100 10.74 18.12 -25.37
N ARG A 101 12.00 17.72 -25.14
CA ARG A 101 12.38 16.75 -24.10
C ARG A 101 12.01 17.26 -22.71
N ILE A 102 12.31 18.52 -22.38
CA ILE A 102 11.94 19.15 -21.11
C ILE A 102 10.41 19.18 -20.96
N TRP A 103 9.69 19.62 -21.98
CA TRP A 103 8.24 19.71 -21.94
C TRP A 103 7.58 18.34 -21.79
N MET A 104 8.08 17.32 -22.48
CA MET A 104 7.60 15.94 -22.35
C MET A 104 7.87 15.36 -20.97
N ALA A 105 9.01 15.66 -20.37
CA ALA A 105 9.32 15.27 -19.00
C ALA A 105 8.36 15.95 -18.01
N LEU A 106 8.12 17.25 -18.15
CA LEU A 106 7.18 18.00 -17.33
C LEU A 106 5.75 17.48 -17.45
N GLN A 107 5.27 17.22 -18.67
CA GLN A 107 3.97 16.58 -18.89
C GLN A 107 3.91 15.22 -18.18
N GLY A 108 4.93 14.37 -18.35
CA GLY A 108 4.98 13.05 -17.70
C GLY A 108 4.90 13.16 -16.18
N GLN A 109 5.73 14.00 -15.57
CA GLN A 109 5.73 14.22 -14.12
C GLN A 109 4.40 14.81 -13.63
N GLY A 110 3.85 15.81 -14.33
CA GLY A 110 2.57 16.42 -14.01
C GLY A 110 1.44 15.39 -13.92
N TYR A 111 1.33 14.49 -14.89
CA TYR A 111 0.31 13.43 -14.86
C TYR A 111 0.51 12.43 -13.70
N LEU A 112 1.76 12.09 -13.34
CA LEU A 112 2.05 11.22 -12.19
C LEU A 112 1.64 11.87 -10.86
N VAL A 113 1.87 13.18 -10.73
CA VAL A 113 1.49 13.98 -9.55
C VAL A 113 0.12 14.62 -9.70
N GLY A 114 -0.72 14.09 -10.59
CA GLY A 114 -2.16 14.37 -10.69
C GLY A 114 -2.58 15.75 -11.17
N SER A 115 -1.76 16.43 -11.97
CA SER A 115 -2.21 17.57 -12.79
C SER A 115 -3.05 17.13 -14.01
N GLY A 116 -3.27 15.82 -14.16
CA GLY A 116 -4.02 15.18 -15.23
C GLY A 116 -5.33 14.52 -14.77
N ASP A 117 -5.66 13.35 -15.33
CA ASP A 117 -6.80 12.54 -14.83
C ASP A 117 -6.52 12.07 -13.39
N PRO A 118 -7.32 12.48 -12.39
CA PRO A 118 -7.14 12.08 -10.99
C PRO A 118 -7.17 10.56 -10.78
N SER A 119 -7.78 9.81 -11.71
CA SER A 119 -7.89 8.35 -11.68
C SER A 119 -6.56 7.65 -11.96
N LEU A 120 -5.61 8.37 -12.59
CA LEU A 120 -4.28 7.88 -12.95
C LEU A 120 -3.17 8.49 -12.08
N SER A 121 -3.52 9.42 -11.18
CA SER A 121 -2.61 9.99 -10.20
C SER A 121 -2.07 8.90 -9.27
N ARG A 122 -0.77 8.97 -8.99
CA ARG A 122 -0.10 8.06 -8.04
C ARG A 122 0.06 8.67 -6.66
N VAL A 123 -0.35 9.92 -6.49
CA VAL A 123 -0.25 10.65 -5.24
C VAL A 123 -1.59 10.59 -4.52
N LEU A 124 -1.55 10.48 -3.19
CA LEU A 124 -2.73 10.70 -2.37
C LEU A 124 -3.12 12.17 -2.49
N MET A 125 -4.23 12.43 -3.16
CA MET A 125 -4.71 13.79 -3.42
C MET A 125 -5.92 14.12 -2.57
N LEU A 126 -5.98 15.37 -2.18
CA LEU A 126 -7.21 15.94 -1.66
C LEU A 126 -8.26 15.92 -2.77
N GLY A 127 -9.52 15.65 -2.41
CA GLY A 127 -10.59 15.74 -3.38
C GLY A 127 -10.72 17.14 -3.98
N ARG A 128 -11.30 17.22 -5.17
CA ARG A 128 -11.54 18.50 -5.87
C ARG A 128 -12.27 19.53 -5.02
N ASP A 129 -13.24 19.08 -4.22
CA ASP A 129 -14.12 19.93 -3.40
C ASP A 129 -13.71 19.95 -1.92
N ASP A 130 -12.64 19.25 -1.57
CA ASP A 130 -12.15 19.11 -0.20
C ASP A 130 -11.26 20.34 0.15
N THR A 131 -11.39 20.86 1.36
CA THR A 131 -10.61 22.03 1.83
C THR A 131 -9.38 21.58 2.62
N ASN A 132 -8.23 22.22 2.40
CA ASN A 132 -7.03 21.91 3.17
C ASN A 132 -7.27 22.12 4.68
N GLY A 133 -6.95 21.09 5.49
CA GLY A 133 -7.20 21.07 6.93
C GLY A 133 -8.56 20.50 7.38
N SER A 134 -9.48 20.22 6.44
CA SER A 134 -10.81 19.63 6.74
C SER A 134 -11.18 18.46 5.83
N GLY A 135 -10.52 18.33 4.67
CA GLY A 135 -10.78 17.27 3.71
C GLY A 135 -9.99 15.98 3.95
N ALA A 136 -10.27 14.97 3.13
CA ALA A 136 -9.61 13.67 3.18
C ALA A 136 -8.79 13.39 1.92
N TYR A 137 -7.62 12.78 2.10
CA TYR A 137 -6.83 12.25 1.00
C TYR A 137 -7.48 10.97 0.44
N ARG A 138 -7.56 10.87 -0.89
CA ARG A 138 -8.24 9.77 -1.58
C ARG A 138 -7.23 8.75 -2.10
N ALA A 139 -7.43 7.48 -1.75
CA ALA A 139 -6.60 6.36 -2.20
C ALA A 139 -7.14 5.63 -3.44
N ASN A 140 -8.34 5.98 -3.96
CA ASN A 140 -8.96 5.34 -5.12
C ASN A 140 -9.02 3.79 -5.04
N SER A 141 -9.39 3.26 -3.86
CA SER A 141 -9.39 1.81 -3.54
C SER A 141 -8.03 1.12 -3.64
N ASN A 142 -6.93 1.88 -3.70
CA ASN A 142 -5.59 1.32 -3.60
C ASN A 142 -5.19 1.10 -2.14
N ARG A 143 -4.32 0.11 -1.94
CA ARG A 143 -3.66 -0.11 -0.65
C ARG A 143 -2.66 1.03 -0.39
N ILE A 144 -2.59 1.47 0.86
CA ILE A 144 -1.48 2.28 1.38
C ILE A 144 -0.56 1.30 2.11
N SER A 145 0.65 1.10 1.59
CA SER A 145 1.63 0.14 2.12
C SER A 145 2.87 0.84 2.67
N ASN A 146 3.65 0.13 3.48
CA ASN A 146 4.87 0.63 4.15
C ASN A 146 4.60 1.81 5.10
N LEU A 147 3.46 1.75 5.79
CA LEU A 147 3.13 2.71 6.85
C LEU A 147 3.86 2.29 8.14
N ALA A 148 4.64 3.21 8.71
CA ALA A 148 5.28 3.01 10.00
C ALA A 148 4.26 2.86 11.14
N ASP A 149 4.69 2.34 12.29
CA ASP A 149 3.85 2.26 13.48
C ASP A 149 3.48 3.68 13.98
N PRO A 150 2.22 3.89 14.41
CA PRO A 150 1.77 5.21 14.88
C PRO A 150 2.47 5.61 16.18
N ILE A 151 2.85 6.88 16.30
CA ILE A 151 3.52 7.45 17.49
C ILE A 151 2.58 8.47 18.17
N ASP A 152 1.99 9.37 17.38
CA ASP A 152 1.10 10.42 17.85
C ASP A 152 -0.39 10.07 17.69
N ASN A 153 -1.25 10.75 18.45
CA ASN A 153 -2.69 10.53 18.46
C ASN A 153 -3.41 10.79 17.12
N LYS A 154 -2.73 11.39 16.13
CA LYS A 154 -3.30 11.70 14.81
C LYS A 154 -2.64 10.89 13.68
N ASP A 155 -1.80 9.92 14.02
CA ASP A 155 -1.13 9.08 13.03
C ASP A 155 -2.08 8.03 12.46
N ALA A 156 -1.81 7.63 11.22
CA ALA A 156 -2.52 6.53 10.60
C ALA A 156 -2.07 5.19 11.24
N VAL A 157 -3.02 4.30 11.49
CA VAL A 157 -2.77 2.99 12.11
C VAL A 157 -2.55 1.94 11.03
N ASN A 158 -1.44 1.20 11.09
CA ASN A 158 -1.19 0.05 10.23
C ASN A 158 -1.85 -1.24 10.79
N VAL A 159 -1.86 -2.30 9.98
CA VAL A 159 -2.52 -3.57 10.37
C VAL A 159 -1.81 -4.25 11.55
N ASP A 160 -0.50 -4.08 11.69
CA ASP A 160 0.28 -4.72 12.75
C ASP A 160 -0.02 -4.09 14.12
N ALA A 161 -0.08 -2.76 14.19
CA ALA A 161 -0.51 -2.03 15.37
C ALA A 161 -1.97 -2.36 15.76
N ALA A 162 -2.88 -2.45 14.77
CA ALA A 162 -4.26 -2.86 15.03
C ALA A 162 -4.36 -4.31 15.55
N ARG A 163 -3.52 -5.22 15.05
CA ARG A 163 -3.46 -6.62 15.50
C ARG A 163 -2.95 -6.73 16.94
N ALA A 164 -1.91 -5.98 17.30
CA ALA A 164 -1.39 -5.96 18.67
C ALA A 164 -2.47 -5.53 19.68
N ILE A 165 -3.30 -4.55 19.30
CA ILE A 165 -4.47 -4.14 20.09
C ILE A 165 -5.48 -5.30 20.18
N ALA A 166 -5.83 -5.95 19.07
CA ALA A 166 -6.78 -7.06 19.07
C ALA A 166 -6.32 -8.26 19.92
N GLU A 167 -5.03 -8.60 19.89
CA GLU A 167 -4.45 -9.69 20.69
C GLU A 167 -4.49 -9.40 22.19
N SER A 168 -4.45 -8.12 22.60
CA SER A 168 -4.64 -7.74 24.01
C SER A 168 -6.07 -8.00 24.52
N PHE A 169 -7.06 -8.10 23.62
CA PHE A 169 -8.44 -8.42 23.97
C PHE A 169 -8.77 -9.91 23.90
N VAL A 170 -7.85 -10.77 23.45
CA VAL A 170 -8.06 -12.23 23.47
C VAL A 170 -7.91 -12.69 24.93
N PRO A 171 -9.01 -13.04 25.65
CA PRO A 171 -8.86 -13.71 26.93
C PRO A 171 -8.09 -15.02 26.67
N PRO A 172 -7.22 -15.48 27.59
CA PRO A 172 -6.43 -16.69 27.38
C PRO A 172 -7.34 -17.86 26.96
N GLY A 173 -7.33 -18.14 25.65
CA GLY A 173 -8.20 -19.08 24.99
C GLY A 173 -7.53 -20.45 25.02
N ASN A 174 -8.19 -21.38 25.71
CA ASN A 174 -7.82 -22.77 25.87
C ASN A 174 -7.62 -23.44 24.50
N GLY A 175 -6.38 -23.71 24.08
CA GLY A 175 -6.09 -24.28 22.76
C GLY A 175 -4.66 -24.78 22.57
N GLY A 176 -4.35 -25.94 23.16
CA GLY A 176 -3.40 -26.94 22.64
C GLY A 176 -1.93 -26.55 22.44
N GLY A 177 -1.07 -26.86 23.42
CA GLY A 177 0.34 -27.17 23.16
C GLY A 177 1.42 -26.36 23.90
N ALA A 178 1.05 -25.35 24.68
CA ALA A 178 1.96 -24.71 25.63
C ALA A 178 1.50 -25.02 27.06
N ALA A 179 2.44 -25.43 27.91
CA ALA A 179 2.21 -25.88 29.28
C ALA A 179 1.13 -25.06 30.01
N MET A 180 0.10 -25.75 30.51
CA MET A 180 -0.92 -25.17 31.38
C MET A 180 -0.25 -24.50 32.58
N THR A 181 -0.09 -23.18 32.55
CA THR A 181 -0.03 -22.41 33.78
C THR A 181 -1.48 -22.26 34.25
N SER A 182 -1.84 -23.21 35.12
CA SER A 182 -3.13 -23.35 35.79
C SER A 182 -3.79 -22.03 36.19
N GLY A 183 -5.12 -22.06 36.09
CA GLY A 183 -6.10 -20.98 36.25
C GLY A 183 -5.81 -19.92 37.30
N PHE A 184 -6.36 -18.73 37.04
CA PHE A 184 -6.40 -17.53 37.88
C PHE A 184 -5.99 -17.83 39.33
N VAL A 185 -4.67 -17.75 39.54
CA VAL A 185 -4.06 -17.74 40.86
C VAL A 185 -4.66 -16.54 41.58
N ARG A 186 -5.02 -16.72 42.86
CA ARG A 186 -5.54 -15.67 43.75
C ARG A 186 -5.09 -14.26 43.31
N PRO A 187 -6.01 -13.40 42.83
CA PRO A 187 -5.64 -12.04 42.48
C PRO A 187 -5.13 -11.32 43.73
N ILE A 188 -4.14 -10.43 43.57
CA ILE A 188 -3.56 -9.65 44.67
C ILE A 188 -4.65 -8.89 45.44
N VAL A 189 -5.71 -8.48 44.74
CA VAL A 189 -6.91 -7.86 45.33
C VAL A 189 -8.16 -8.43 44.65
N PRO A 190 -8.90 -9.35 45.29
CA PRO A 190 -10.18 -9.84 44.77
C PRO A 190 -11.28 -8.77 44.88
N PHE A 191 -12.11 -8.65 43.84
CA PHE A 191 -13.29 -7.78 43.87
C PHE A 191 -14.50 -8.49 44.46
N VAL A 192 -15.43 -7.75 45.06
CA VAL A 192 -16.71 -8.30 45.55
C VAL A 192 -17.45 -9.00 44.39
N ASN A 193 -18.06 -10.16 44.67
CA ASN A 193 -18.70 -11.07 43.71
C ASN A 193 -17.75 -11.80 42.74
N GLN A 194 -16.44 -11.84 43.00
CA GLN A 194 -15.49 -12.62 42.20
C GLN A 194 -15.33 -14.05 42.73
N LEU A 195 -15.43 -15.03 41.82
CA LEU A 195 -15.03 -16.43 42.06
C LEU A 195 -13.57 -16.63 41.63
N PHE A 196 -12.76 -17.30 42.44
CA PHE A 196 -11.35 -17.60 42.12
C PHE A 196 -10.90 -18.94 42.73
N LEU A 197 -9.77 -19.46 42.25
CA LEU A 197 -9.15 -20.70 42.73
C LEU A 197 -7.95 -20.38 43.62
N ASP A 198 -7.86 -21.04 44.78
CA ASP A 198 -6.65 -20.99 45.60
C ASP A 198 -5.66 -22.08 45.16
N ARG A 199 -4.38 -21.71 45.08
CA ARG A 199 -3.29 -22.60 44.65
C ARG A 199 -2.76 -23.46 45.80
N ASN A 200 -3.11 -23.13 47.05
CA ASN A 200 -2.88 -24.03 48.17
C ASN A 200 -3.84 -25.21 48.05
N LEU A 201 -3.31 -26.38 47.70
CA LEU A 201 -4.06 -27.63 47.68
C LEU A 201 -4.72 -27.84 49.05
N GLY A 202 -6.01 -28.15 49.05
CA GLY A 202 -6.73 -28.51 50.27
C GLY A 202 -6.14 -29.76 50.93
N PRO A 203 -6.61 -30.14 52.14
CA PRO A 203 -6.12 -31.30 52.89
C PRO A 203 -6.15 -32.66 52.14
N PHE A 204 -6.74 -32.70 50.94
CA PHE A 204 -6.85 -33.89 50.09
C PHE A 204 -6.28 -33.70 48.67
N GLY A 205 -5.46 -32.67 48.41
CA GLY A 205 -4.93 -32.45 47.06
C GLY A 205 -5.98 -31.96 46.04
N MET A 206 -7.14 -31.53 46.52
CA MET A 206 -8.24 -31.02 45.69
C MET A 206 -8.17 -29.48 45.56
N PRO A 207 -8.62 -28.92 44.43
CA PRO A 207 -8.71 -27.47 44.24
C PRO A 207 -9.74 -26.85 45.21
N ILE A 208 -9.40 -25.69 45.75
CA ILE A 208 -10.27 -24.90 46.63
C ILE A 208 -10.90 -23.77 45.80
N TYR A 209 -12.23 -23.72 45.78
CA TYR A 209 -12.99 -22.65 45.14
C TYR A 209 -13.37 -21.62 46.17
N CYS A 210 -12.98 -20.36 45.96
CA CYS A 210 -13.24 -19.26 46.88
C CYS A 210 -14.08 -18.18 46.20
N TYR A 211 -15.01 -17.60 46.95
CA TYR A 211 -15.89 -16.52 46.51
C TYR A 211 -15.79 -15.32 47.46
N GLN A 212 -15.53 -14.14 46.91
CA GLN A 212 -15.46 -12.89 47.65
C GLN A 212 -16.88 -12.34 47.88
N VAL A 213 -17.40 -12.47 49.11
CA VAL A 213 -18.75 -11.96 49.46
C VAL A 213 -18.69 -10.50 49.90
N PHE A 214 -17.65 -10.14 50.66
CA PHE A 214 -17.37 -8.78 51.11
C PHE A 214 -15.87 -8.50 51.01
N PRO A 215 -15.40 -7.23 51.08
CA PRO A 215 -13.97 -6.90 50.98
C PRO A 215 -13.07 -7.69 51.96
N GLU A 216 -13.61 -8.11 53.09
CA GLU A 216 -12.89 -8.84 54.15
C GLU A 216 -13.36 -10.29 54.37
N ILE A 217 -14.39 -10.76 53.65
CA ILE A 217 -14.98 -12.09 53.87
C ILE A 217 -14.90 -12.92 52.59
N ILE A 218 -14.17 -14.04 52.68
CA ILE A 218 -13.97 -15.03 51.61
C ILE A 218 -14.59 -16.35 52.03
N TRP A 219 -15.53 -16.87 51.23
CA TRP A 219 -16.10 -18.21 51.43
C TRP A 219 -15.37 -19.20 50.54
N CYS A 220 -14.78 -20.24 51.11
CA CYS A 220 -14.07 -21.27 50.36
C CYS A 220 -14.71 -22.65 50.56
N SER A 221 -14.89 -23.40 49.48
CA SER A 221 -15.39 -24.77 49.51
C SER A 221 -14.53 -25.70 48.65
N PHE A 222 -14.54 -26.99 48.99
CA PHE A 222 -13.90 -28.04 48.21
C PHE A 222 -14.92 -28.56 47.19
N ALA A 223 -14.50 -28.75 45.94
CA ALA A 223 -15.37 -29.37 44.94
C ALA A 223 -15.80 -30.78 45.41
N GLY A 224 -17.12 -30.99 45.50
CA GLY A 224 -17.71 -32.29 45.84
C GLY A 224 -18.14 -32.49 47.30
N VAL A 225 -17.98 -31.50 48.18
CA VAL A 225 -18.61 -31.52 49.51
C VAL A 225 -19.88 -30.69 49.46
N PRO A 226 -21.09 -31.29 49.55
CA PRO A 226 -22.30 -30.51 49.73
C PRO A 226 -22.22 -29.77 51.06
N VAL A 227 -22.42 -28.45 51.03
CA VAL A 227 -22.61 -27.62 52.23
C VAL A 227 -24.04 -27.79 52.72
#